data_AF-A0A812IPH2-F1
#
_entry.id   AF-A0A812IPH2-F1
#
_cell.length_a   1.000
_cell.length_b   1.000
_cell.length_c   1.000
_cell.angle_alpha   90.00
_cell.angle_beta   90.00
_cell.angle_gamma   90.00
#
_symmetry.space_group_name_H-M   'P 1'
#
loop_
_entity.id
_entity.type
_entity.pdbx_description
1 polymer ?
#
loop_
_entity_poly.entity_id
_entity_poly.type
_entity_poly.pdbx_seq_one_letter_code
_entity_poly.pdbx_strand_id
1 'polypeptide(L)'
;MPFYFWTCMWCSLFTVLVAVFDLCALMKHVTMFSEDIFAGLISLIFIIDGARPIIENFTENRLTLTNCMFEALLFIWTFGLATYLSSFRRSPWTFRFVRNFAANFAVTIALVSGSALAAIYSNDTGLRMLQVDADFSPNLSLSDGSKRPWIINPAGMDRPFPAWGIAYAILPAIGFAVLGYLDQNLTSVIVNRPSNNLKKPAAYHLD
;
A
#
# COMPACT_ATOMS: atom_id res chain seq x y z
N MET A 1 -16.80 -14.15 7.77
CA MET A 1 -16.68 -12.89 8.54
C MET A 1 -16.24 -13.10 9.99
N PRO A 2 -16.86 -13.98 10.81
CA PRO A 2 -16.41 -14.21 12.18
C PRO A 2 -14.98 -14.76 12.26
N PHE A 3 -14.57 -15.58 11.28
CA PHE A 3 -13.19 -16.07 11.18
C PHE A 3 -12.15 -14.94 11.13
N TYR A 4 -12.37 -13.90 10.31
CA TYR A 4 -11.45 -12.76 10.23
C TYR A 4 -11.35 -12.01 11.55
N PHE A 5 -12.48 -11.84 12.26
CA PHE A 5 -12.48 -11.23 13.58
C PHE A 5 -11.59 -12.01 14.56
N TRP A 6 -11.75 -13.34 14.63
CA TRP A 6 -10.93 -14.19 15.50
C TRP A 6 -9.46 -14.19 15.09
N THR A 7 -9.15 -14.21 13.78
CA THR A 7 -7.77 -14.08 13.29
C THR A 7 -7.13 -12.76 13.72
N CYS A 8 -7.85 -11.64 13.61
CA CYS A 8 -7.38 -10.34 14.08
C CYS A 8 -7.20 -10.30 15.60
N MET A 9 -8.10 -10.93 16.36
CA MET A 9 -8.01 -11.00 17.81
C MET A 9 -6.78 -11.79 18.27
N TRP A 10 -6.53 -12.96 17.66
CA TRP A 10 -5.31 -13.74 17.90
C TRP A 10 -4.06 -13.00 17.46
N CYS A 11 -4.10 -12.30 16.32
CA CYS A 11 -2.98 -11.50 15.83
C CYS A 11 -2.61 -10.40 16.83
N SER A 12 -3.60 -9.66 17.34
CA SER A 12 -3.40 -8.65 18.39
C SER A 12 -2.86 -9.24 19.69
N LEU A 13 -3.27 -10.46 20.06
CA LEU A 13 -2.70 -11.12 21.23
C LEU A 13 -1.22 -11.46 21.00
N PHE A 14 -0.88 -12.01 19.83
CA PHE A 14 0.50 -12.35 19.49
C PHE A 14 1.39 -11.13 19.41
N THR A 15 0.93 -10.01 18.84
CA THR A 15 1.74 -8.77 18.81
C THR A 15 2.03 -8.23 20.20
N VAL A 16 1.06 -8.27 21.11
CA VAL A 16 1.27 -7.89 22.52
C VAL A 16 2.27 -8.83 23.21
N LEU A 17 2.16 -10.14 22.99
CA LEU A 17 3.12 -11.11 23.53
C LEU A 17 4.54 -10.85 23.01
N VAL A 18 4.68 -10.64 21.69
CA VAL A 18 5.96 -10.31 21.05
C VAL A 18 6.58 -9.05 21.65
N ALA A 19 5.76 -8.02 21.93
CA ALA A 19 6.22 -6.78 22.57
C ALA A 19 6.69 -7.01 24.01
N VAL A 20 5.98 -7.83 24.80
CA VAL A 20 6.33 -8.14 26.20
C VAL A 20 7.60 -8.99 26.29
N PHE A 21 7.80 -9.94 25.38
CA PHE A 21 8.97 -10.82 25.35
C PHE A 21 10.23 -10.17 24.75
N ASP A 22 10.19 -8.88 24.43
CA ASP A 22 11.30 -8.11 23.86
C ASP A 22 11.94 -8.80 22.64
N LEU A 23 11.10 -9.26 21.71
CA LEU A 23 11.57 -9.83 20.45
C LEU A 23 12.31 -8.79 19.59
N CYS A 24 12.19 -7.49 19.91
CA CYS A 24 12.94 -6.39 19.29
C CYS A 24 14.46 -6.60 19.37
N ALA A 25 14.95 -7.37 20.35
CA ALA A 25 16.36 -7.78 20.39
C ALA A 25 16.81 -8.58 19.15
N LEU A 26 15.90 -9.29 18.48
CA LEU A 26 16.15 -10.06 17.25
C LEU A 26 16.59 -9.15 16.09
N MET A 27 16.22 -7.87 16.11
CA MET A 27 16.64 -6.91 15.08
C MET A 27 18.15 -6.69 15.04
N LYS A 28 18.87 -7.00 16.12
CA LYS A 28 20.34 -6.98 16.13
C LYS A 28 20.96 -8.01 15.19
N HIS A 29 20.19 -8.99 14.70
CA HIS A 29 20.65 -10.01 13.77
C HIS A 29 20.33 -9.69 12.31
N VAL A 30 19.52 -8.66 12.05
CA VAL A 30 19.29 -8.16 10.69
C VAL A 30 20.52 -7.36 10.26
N THR A 31 21.06 -7.70 9.08
CA THR A 31 22.24 -7.03 8.52
C THR A 31 21.85 -6.09 7.38
N MET A 32 22.72 -5.13 7.07
CA MET A 32 22.53 -4.21 5.94
C MET A 32 22.30 -4.96 4.62
N PHE A 33 22.94 -6.13 4.45
CA PHE A 33 22.75 -6.98 3.28
C PHE A 33 21.31 -7.51 3.16
N SER A 34 20.75 -8.04 4.27
CA SER A 34 19.37 -8.52 4.28
C SER A 34 18.35 -7.39 4.06
N GLU A 35 18.62 -6.19 4.58
CA GLU A 35 17.75 -5.03 4.36
C GLU A 35 17.76 -4.55 2.92
N ASP A 36 18.94 -4.45 2.30
CA ASP A 36 19.06 -3.99 0.91
C ASP A 36 18.41 -4.99 -0.06
N ILE A 37 18.51 -6.30 0.21
CA ILE A 37 17.76 -7.31 -0.54
C ILE A 37 16.26 -7.11 -0.38
N PHE A 38 15.76 -6.89 0.84
CA PHE A 38 14.34 -6.73 1.06
C PHE A 38 13.80 -5.43 0.41
N ALA A 39 14.53 -4.32 0.53
CA ALA A 39 14.18 -3.08 -0.16
C ALA A 39 14.17 -3.29 -1.70
N GLY A 40 15.14 -4.04 -2.22
CA GLY A 40 15.15 -4.48 -3.62
C GLY A 40 13.91 -5.29 -4.00
N LEU A 41 13.54 -6.27 -3.17
CA LEU A 41 12.35 -7.11 -3.39
C LEU A 41 11.06 -6.29 -3.39
N ILE A 42 10.84 -5.42 -2.39
CA ILE A 42 9.65 -4.56 -2.36
C ILE A 42 9.61 -3.66 -3.60
N SER A 43 10.73 -3.02 -3.95
CA SER A 43 10.78 -2.13 -5.11
C SER A 43 10.45 -2.86 -6.41
N LEU A 44 10.91 -4.11 -6.57
CA LEU A 44 10.58 -4.96 -7.71
C LEU A 44 9.08 -5.31 -7.73
N ILE A 45 8.51 -5.70 -6.58
CA ILE A 45 7.07 -5.99 -6.46
C ILE A 45 6.24 -4.77 -6.87
N PHE A 46 6.56 -3.57 -6.35
CA PHE A 46 5.83 -2.36 -6.71
C PHE A 46 5.95 -1.99 -8.19
N ILE A 47 7.11 -2.22 -8.82
CA ILE A 47 7.28 -2.00 -10.27
C ILE A 47 6.39 -2.96 -11.06
N ILE A 48 6.36 -4.24 -10.68
CA ILE A 48 5.53 -5.25 -11.35
C ILE A 48 4.04 -4.94 -11.16
N ASP A 49 3.61 -4.64 -9.94
CA ASP A 49 2.21 -4.33 -9.64
C ASP A 49 1.75 -3.01 -10.29
N GLY A 50 2.66 -2.04 -10.46
CA GLY A 50 2.37 -0.82 -11.22
C GLY A 50 2.22 -1.05 -12.73
N ALA A 51 2.95 -2.01 -13.31
CA ALA A 51 2.91 -2.32 -14.74
C ALA A 51 1.77 -3.29 -15.10
N ARG A 52 1.36 -4.15 -14.16
CA ARG A 52 0.36 -5.21 -14.36
C ARG A 52 -0.97 -4.69 -14.96
N PRO A 53 -1.62 -3.63 -14.44
CA PRO A 53 -2.90 -3.16 -14.98
C PRO A 53 -2.80 -2.75 -16.46
N ILE A 54 -1.70 -2.11 -16.85
CA ILE A 54 -1.47 -1.69 -18.23
C ILE A 54 -1.37 -2.93 -19.13
N ILE A 55 -0.57 -3.93 -18.73
CA ILE A 55 -0.39 -5.15 -19.51
C ILE A 55 -1.70 -5.94 -19.63
N GLU A 56 -2.48 -6.03 -18.55
CA GLU A 56 -3.79 -6.70 -18.55
C GLU A 56 -4.77 -5.99 -19.49
N ASN A 57 -4.82 -4.66 -19.48
CA ASN A 57 -5.68 -3.87 -20.37
C ASN A 57 -5.31 -4.03 -21.86
N PHE A 58 -4.02 -4.19 -22.19
CA PHE A 58 -3.57 -4.47 -23.56
C PHE A 58 -3.83 -5.92 -24.00
N THR A 59 -3.72 -6.89 -23.09
CA THR A 59 -3.81 -8.32 -23.43
C THR A 59 -5.25 -8.82 -23.49
N GLU A 60 -6.10 -8.39 -22.56
CA GLU A 60 -7.48 -8.89 -22.47
C GLU A 60 -8.43 -8.18 -23.46
N ASN A 61 -7.94 -7.21 -24.24
CA ASN A 61 -8.68 -6.44 -25.25
C ASN A 61 -10.06 -5.93 -24.75
N ARG A 62 -10.15 -5.61 -23.46
CA ARG A 62 -11.40 -5.15 -22.81
C ARG A 62 -11.81 -3.75 -23.27
N LEU A 63 -10.85 -2.98 -23.79
CA LEU A 63 -11.04 -1.63 -24.31
C LEU A 63 -10.60 -1.57 -25.77
N THR A 64 -11.13 -0.60 -26.52
CA THR A 64 -10.63 -0.28 -27.87
C THR A 64 -9.14 0.05 -27.80
N LEU A 65 -8.37 -0.36 -28.81
CA LEU A 65 -6.92 -0.09 -28.91
C LEU A 65 -6.56 1.38 -28.61
N THR A 66 -7.37 2.33 -29.09
CA THR A 66 -7.21 3.77 -28.83
C THR A 66 -7.20 4.11 -27.33
N ASN A 67 -8.05 3.48 -26.53
CA ASN A 67 -8.14 3.72 -25.09
C ASN A 67 -6.94 3.14 -24.35
N CYS A 68 -6.45 1.96 -24.76
CA CYS A 68 -5.24 1.36 -24.19
C CYS A 68 -4.00 2.21 -24.50
N MET A 69 -3.90 2.75 -25.72
CA MET A 69 -2.82 3.68 -26.09
C MET A 69 -2.90 4.98 -25.29
N PHE A 70 -4.10 5.50 -25.05
CA PHE A 70 -4.28 6.69 -24.22
C PHE A 70 -3.91 6.45 -22.74
N GLU A 71 -4.26 5.28 -22.19
CA GLU A 71 -3.83 4.87 -20.85
C GLU A 71 -2.29 4.78 -20.73
N ALA A 72 -1.63 4.16 -21.72
CA ALA A 72 -0.18 4.12 -21.77
C ALA A 72 0.44 5.53 -21.88
N LEU A 73 -0.18 6.42 -22.66
CA LEU A 73 0.24 7.82 -22.78
C LEU A 73 0.10 8.57 -21.45
N LEU A 74 -1.01 8.38 -20.72
CA LEU A 74 -1.22 8.97 -19.40
C LEU A 74 -0.22 8.44 -18.36
N PHE A 75 0.14 7.16 -18.42
CA PHE A 75 1.18 6.57 -17.59
C PHE A 75 2.54 7.23 -17.87
N ILE A 76 2.94 7.29 -19.14
CA ILE A 76 4.20 7.94 -19.57
C ILE A 76 4.21 9.42 -19.17
N TRP A 77 3.09 10.12 -19.34
CA TRP A 77 2.93 11.51 -18.94
C TRP A 77 3.16 11.68 -17.44
N THR A 78 2.46 10.91 -16.62
CA THR A 78 2.51 11.04 -15.16
C THR A 78 3.89 10.66 -14.63
N PHE A 79 4.47 9.56 -15.09
CA PHE A 79 5.81 9.13 -14.69
C PHE A 79 6.90 10.08 -15.19
N GLY A 80 6.83 10.49 -16.46
CA GLY A 80 7.79 11.42 -17.07
C GLY A 80 7.75 12.79 -16.42
N LEU A 81 6.56 13.33 -16.15
CA LEU A 81 6.42 14.63 -15.49
C LEU A 81 6.91 14.58 -14.04
N ALA A 82 6.59 13.51 -13.29
CA ALA A 82 7.06 13.34 -11.91
C ALA A 82 8.60 13.27 -11.84
N THR A 83 9.23 12.49 -12.72
CA THR A 83 10.69 12.34 -12.78
C THR A 83 11.39 13.60 -13.27
N TYR A 84 10.80 14.32 -14.23
CA TYR A 84 11.29 15.62 -14.70
C TYR A 84 11.26 16.67 -13.59
N LEU A 85 10.11 16.85 -12.92
CA LEU A 85 9.96 17.82 -11.82
C LEU A 85 10.83 17.46 -10.61
N SER A 86 11.00 16.17 -10.29
CA SER A 86 11.89 15.73 -9.23
C SER A 86 13.37 16.02 -9.55
N SER A 87 13.77 15.79 -10.81
CA SER A 87 15.13 16.05 -11.30
C SER A 87 15.43 17.54 -11.43
N PHE A 88 14.39 18.38 -11.58
CA PHE A 88 14.50 19.83 -11.64
C PHE A 88 15.22 20.42 -10.42
N ARG A 89 15.22 19.73 -9.26
CA ARG A 89 16.02 20.09 -8.07
C ARG A 89 17.51 20.30 -8.35
N ARG A 90 18.08 19.59 -9.32
CA ARG A 90 19.52 19.68 -9.66
C ARG A 90 19.83 20.76 -10.70
N SER A 91 18.82 21.36 -11.30
CA SER A 91 19.01 22.41 -12.31
C SER A 91 19.59 23.69 -11.69
N PRO A 92 20.62 24.30 -12.32
CA PRO A 92 21.22 25.57 -11.87
C PRO A 92 20.48 26.82 -12.36
N TRP A 93 19.52 26.69 -13.30
CA TRP A 93 19.01 27.82 -14.08
C TRP A 93 17.73 28.48 -13.51
N THR A 94 17.24 28.08 -12.32
CA THR A 94 15.96 28.57 -11.77
C THR A 94 16.07 29.06 -10.33
N PHE A 95 15.22 30.02 -9.96
CA PHE A 95 15.10 30.51 -8.58
C PHE A 95 14.94 29.36 -7.58
N ARG A 96 15.68 29.45 -6.47
CA ARG A 96 15.75 28.41 -5.43
C ARG A 96 14.38 28.00 -4.89
N PHE A 97 13.48 28.96 -4.71
CA PHE A 97 12.12 28.73 -4.22
C PHE A 97 11.29 27.86 -5.16
N VAL A 98 11.17 28.27 -6.43
CA VAL A 98 10.39 27.56 -7.46
C VAL A 98 10.91 26.14 -7.65
N ARG A 99 12.24 25.98 -7.71
CA ARG A 99 12.88 24.69 -7.88
C ARG A 99 12.61 23.72 -6.73
N ASN A 100 12.69 24.19 -5.50
CA ASN A 100 12.43 23.36 -4.32
C ASN A 100 10.94 23.03 -4.19
N PHE A 101 10.05 23.99 -4.46
CA PHE A 101 8.61 23.76 -4.47
C PHE A 101 8.21 22.70 -5.51
N ALA A 102 8.63 22.89 -6.76
CA ALA A 102 8.34 21.96 -7.86
C ALA A 102 8.86 20.54 -7.56
N ALA A 103 10.07 20.41 -7.01
CA ALA A 103 10.64 19.11 -6.69
C ALA A 103 9.98 18.42 -5.48
N ASN A 104 9.48 19.19 -4.50
CA ASN A 104 8.80 18.62 -3.33
C ASN A 104 7.39 18.13 -3.67
N PHE A 105 6.70 18.82 -4.59
CA PHE A 105 5.34 18.47 -5.02
C PHE A 105 5.29 17.75 -6.37
N ALA A 106 6.44 17.27 -6.89
CA ALA A 106 6.56 16.70 -8.23
C ALA A 106 5.55 15.58 -8.50
N VAL A 107 5.45 14.60 -7.58
CA VAL A 107 4.52 13.47 -7.69
C VAL A 107 3.07 13.95 -7.64
N THR A 108 2.74 14.87 -6.73
CA THR A 108 1.38 15.42 -6.59
C THR A 108 0.95 16.19 -7.84
N ILE A 109 1.82 17.06 -8.36
CA ILE A 109 1.55 17.85 -9.58
C ILE A 109 1.37 16.91 -10.78
N ALA A 110 2.23 15.91 -10.92
CA ALA A 110 2.13 14.92 -11.97
C ALA A 110 0.81 14.16 -11.91
N LEU A 111 0.43 13.66 -10.73
CA LEU A 111 -0.83 12.96 -10.52
C LEU A 111 -2.03 13.84 -10.87
N VAL A 112 -2.11 15.07 -10.35
CA VAL A 112 -3.22 15.99 -10.63
C VAL A 112 -3.30 16.32 -12.12
N SER A 113 -2.17 16.55 -12.78
CA SER A 113 -2.18 16.81 -14.23
C SER A 113 -2.64 15.60 -15.05
N GLY A 114 -2.17 14.39 -14.73
CA GLY A 114 -2.56 13.17 -15.41
C GLY A 114 -4.04 12.86 -15.21
N SER A 115 -4.54 13.02 -13.98
CA SER A 115 -5.96 12.88 -13.66
C SER A 115 -6.82 13.94 -14.35
N ALA A 116 -6.36 15.20 -14.46
CA ALA A 116 -7.08 16.25 -15.16
C ALA A 116 -7.17 15.96 -16.68
N LEU A 117 -6.08 15.50 -17.30
CA LEU A 117 -6.10 15.04 -18.70
C LEU A 117 -7.07 13.87 -18.87
N ALA A 118 -7.02 12.88 -17.98
CA ALA A 118 -7.97 11.76 -18.01
C ALA A 118 -9.44 12.23 -17.88
N ALA A 119 -9.70 13.22 -17.02
CA ALA A 119 -11.04 13.78 -16.81
C ALA A 119 -11.59 14.51 -18.04
N ILE A 120 -10.76 15.30 -18.73
CA ILE A 120 -11.17 16.04 -19.93
C ILE A 120 -11.55 15.08 -21.06
N TYR A 121 -10.79 14.00 -21.23
CA TYR A 121 -11.02 13.01 -22.30
C TYR A 121 -11.91 11.84 -21.88
N SER A 122 -12.49 11.89 -20.66
CA SER A 122 -13.28 10.80 -20.08
C SER A 122 -14.60 10.54 -20.80
N ASN A 123 -15.18 11.55 -21.46
CA ASN A 123 -16.46 11.38 -22.16
C ASN A 123 -16.30 10.60 -23.47
N ASP A 124 -15.11 10.63 -24.07
CA ASP A 124 -14.81 9.99 -25.35
C ASP A 124 -14.06 8.65 -25.19
N THR A 125 -13.42 8.44 -24.04
CA THR A 125 -12.61 7.25 -23.76
C THR A 125 -13.20 6.47 -22.59
N GLY A 126 -13.41 5.16 -22.77
CA GLY A 126 -13.95 4.26 -21.74
C GLY A 126 -12.95 3.93 -20.63
N LEU A 127 -12.21 4.92 -20.15
CA LEU A 127 -11.21 4.74 -19.09
C LEU A 127 -11.89 4.35 -17.80
N ARG A 128 -11.34 3.33 -17.14
CA ARG A 128 -11.77 2.95 -15.81
C ARG A 128 -11.19 3.93 -14.80
N MET A 129 -11.94 4.97 -14.48
CA MET A 129 -11.64 5.81 -13.34
C MET A 129 -11.84 5.02 -12.04
N LEU A 130 -11.16 5.47 -10.98
CA LEU A 130 -11.34 4.91 -9.65
C LEU A 130 -12.81 5.08 -9.24
N GLN A 131 -13.54 3.98 -9.22
CA GLN A 131 -14.92 3.94 -8.76
C GLN A 131 -14.91 4.05 -7.24
N VAL A 132 -15.36 5.19 -6.72
CA VAL A 132 -15.56 5.41 -5.29
C VAL A 132 -17.06 5.35 -5.05
N ASP A 133 -17.50 4.37 -4.27
CA ASP A 133 -18.88 4.30 -3.81
C ASP A 133 -19.21 5.54 -2.98
N ALA A 134 -20.29 6.25 -3.32
CA ALA A 134 -20.70 7.47 -2.63
C ALA A 134 -21.28 7.20 -1.23
N ASP A 135 -21.70 5.96 -0.97
CA ASP A 135 -22.26 5.55 0.31
C ASP A 135 -21.13 5.15 1.28
N PHE A 136 -21.05 5.85 2.42
CA PHE A 136 -20.17 5.48 3.54
C PHE A 136 -20.68 4.19 4.20
N SER A 137 -20.35 3.07 3.58
CA SER A 137 -20.86 1.75 3.95
C SER A 137 -19.81 0.69 3.73
N PRO A 138 -19.83 -0.42 4.49
CA PRO A 138 -18.85 -1.48 4.32
C PRO A 138 -18.85 -2.03 2.89
N ASN A 139 -17.67 -2.10 2.29
CA ASN A 139 -17.43 -2.53 0.91
C ASN A 139 -17.85 -3.99 0.61
N LEU A 140 -17.95 -4.81 1.66
CA LEU A 140 -18.35 -6.21 1.55
C LEU A 140 -19.87 -6.33 1.69
N SER A 141 -20.54 -6.65 0.58
CA SER A 141 -21.92 -7.12 0.59
C SER A 141 -21.99 -8.57 1.07
N LEU A 142 -22.97 -8.88 1.92
CA LEU A 142 -23.25 -10.27 2.33
C LEU A 142 -23.83 -11.06 1.14
N SER A 143 -23.84 -12.38 1.25
CA SER A 143 -24.47 -13.28 0.27
C SER A 143 -25.98 -13.01 0.05
N ASP A 144 -26.60 -12.26 0.97
CA ASP A 144 -28.00 -11.82 0.93
C ASP A 144 -28.17 -10.42 0.26
N GLY A 145 -27.10 -9.85 -0.31
CA GLY A 145 -27.11 -8.55 -0.99
C GLY A 145 -27.17 -7.33 -0.07
N SER A 146 -27.37 -7.53 1.24
CA SER A 146 -27.30 -6.47 2.25
C SER A 146 -25.85 -6.07 2.56
N LYS A 147 -25.63 -4.79 2.88
CA LYS A 147 -24.31 -4.29 3.28
C LYS A 147 -23.93 -4.82 4.66
N ARG A 148 -22.66 -5.17 4.86
CA ARG A 148 -22.16 -5.69 6.14
C ARG A 148 -22.39 -4.70 7.31
N PRO A 149 -22.67 -5.18 8.53
CA PRO A 149 -22.65 -4.34 9.73
C PRO A 149 -21.22 -3.92 10.14
N TRP A 150 -21.09 -2.72 10.70
CA TRP A 150 -19.82 -2.18 11.22
C TRP A 150 -19.19 -3.07 12.29
N ILE A 151 -20.01 -3.54 13.23
CA ILE A 151 -19.59 -4.45 14.30
C ILE A 151 -20.03 -5.87 13.90
N ILE A 152 -19.07 -6.79 13.83
CA ILE A 152 -19.34 -8.21 13.60
C ILE A 152 -19.58 -8.88 14.96
N ASN A 153 -20.65 -9.67 15.06
CA ASN A 153 -20.83 -10.54 16.23
C ASN A 153 -19.80 -11.70 16.20
N PRO A 154 -18.94 -11.84 17.21
CA PRO A 154 -17.92 -12.89 17.27
C PRO A 154 -18.48 -14.31 17.37
N ALA A 155 -19.73 -14.46 17.86
CA ALA A 155 -20.39 -15.76 18.03
C ALA A 155 -21.05 -16.29 16.75
N GLY A 156 -21.12 -15.49 15.68
CA GLY A 156 -21.80 -15.82 14.43
C GLY A 156 -22.87 -14.81 14.05
N MET A 157 -23.15 -14.68 12.74
CA MET A 157 -24.24 -13.83 12.22
C MET A 157 -25.41 -14.71 11.78
N ASP A 158 -25.19 -15.63 10.84
CA ASP A 158 -26.25 -16.51 10.31
C ASP A 158 -26.27 -17.92 10.96
N ARG A 159 -25.11 -18.37 11.45
CA ARG A 159 -24.93 -19.66 12.14
C ARG A 159 -23.92 -19.50 13.27
N PRO A 160 -24.06 -20.27 14.38
CA PRO A 160 -23.08 -20.24 15.46
C PRO A 160 -21.71 -20.63 14.91
N PHE A 161 -20.70 -19.82 15.20
CA PHE A 161 -19.34 -20.07 14.72
C PHE A 161 -18.75 -21.28 15.48
N PRO A 162 -18.25 -22.30 14.77
CA PRO A 162 -17.73 -23.50 15.43
C PRO A 162 -16.53 -23.18 16.30
N ALA A 163 -16.50 -23.71 17.53
CA ALA A 163 -15.40 -23.48 18.47
C ALA A 163 -14.03 -23.93 17.94
N TRP A 164 -13.98 -25.02 17.16
CA TRP A 164 -12.75 -25.45 16.49
C TRP A 164 -12.24 -24.44 15.46
N GLY A 165 -13.14 -23.67 14.84
CA GLY A 165 -12.79 -22.61 13.89
C GLY A 165 -12.07 -21.45 14.56
N ILE A 166 -12.29 -21.23 15.87
CA ILE A 166 -11.57 -20.22 16.66
C ILE A 166 -10.11 -20.65 16.85
N ALA A 167 -9.88 -21.94 17.14
CA ALA A 167 -8.54 -22.49 17.25
C ALA A 167 -7.81 -22.51 15.89
N TYR A 168 -8.52 -22.84 14.81
CA TYR A 168 -7.94 -22.81 13.46
C TYR A 168 -7.49 -21.40 13.03
N ALA A 169 -8.13 -20.34 13.52
CA ALA A 169 -7.75 -18.95 13.26
C ALA A 169 -6.37 -18.55 13.83
N ILE A 170 -5.80 -19.34 14.75
CA ILE A 170 -4.45 -19.12 15.29
C ILE A 170 -3.39 -19.23 14.19
N LEU A 171 -3.51 -20.22 13.31
CA LEU A 171 -2.51 -20.50 12.28
C LEU A 171 -2.30 -19.31 11.32
N PRO A 172 -3.34 -18.72 10.69
CA PRO A 172 -3.16 -17.52 9.89
C PRO A 172 -2.77 -16.31 10.76
N ALA A 173 -3.25 -16.22 12.01
CA ALA A 173 -2.92 -15.11 12.89
C ALA A 173 -1.43 -15.02 13.23
N ILE A 174 -0.76 -16.15 13.45
CA ILE A 174 0.70 -16.18 13.64
C ILE A 174 1.41 -15.65 12.39
N GLY A 175 0.98 -16.09 11.21
CA GLY A 175 1.53 -15.60 9.93
C GLY A 175 1.40 -14.09 9.78
N PHE A 176 0.22 -13.53 10.08
CA PHE A 176 0.00 -12.08 10.04
C PHE A 176 0.80 -11.33 11.11
N ALA A 177 0.89 -11.85 12.33
CA ALA A 177 1.65 -11.23 13.41
C ALA A 177 3.16 -11.17 13.08
N VAL A 178 3.71 -12.26 12.54
CA VAL A 178 5.11 -12.30 12.10
C VAL A 178 5.35 -11.37 10.92
N LEU A 179 4.47 -11.38 9.90
CA LEU A 179 4.60 -10.50 8.75
C LEU A 179 4.54 -9.02 9.16
N GLY A 180 3.57 -8.64 9.99
CA GLY A 180 3.44 -7.28 10.50
C GLY A 180 4.65 -6.86 11.35
N TYR A 181 5.15 -7.76 12.20
CA TYR A 181 6.37 -7.52 12.97
C TYR A 181 7.59 -7.31 12.05
N LEU A 182 7.77 -8.15 11.02
CA LEU A 182 8.88 -8.02 10.08
C LEU A 182 8.80 -6.71 9.29
N ASP A 183 7.63 -6.33 8.79
CA ASP A 183 7.43 -5.10 8.01
C ASP A 183 7.69 -3.85 8.87
N GLN A 184 7.15 -3.82 10.09
CA GLN A 184 7.34 -2.70 11.01
C GLN A 184 8.81 -2.53 11.42
N ASN A 185 9.47 -3.62 11.78
CA ASN A 185 10.86 -3.52 12.20
C ASN A 185 11.80 -3.20 11.04
N LEU A 186 11.56 -3.77 9.86
CA LEU A 186 12.37 -3.47 8.70
C LEU A 186 12.22 -2.00 8.29
N THR A 187 10.99 -1.50 8.18
CA THR A 187 10.75 -0.10 7.84
C THR A 187 11.39 0.82 8.88
N SER A 188 11.26 0.51 10.17
CA SER A 188 11.93 1.23 11.24
C SER A 188 13.46 1.25 11.06
N VAL A 189 14.09 0.12 10.72
CA VAL A 189 15.54 0.09 10.50
C VAL A 189 15.96 0.84 9.24
N ILE A 190 15.23 0.71 8.13
CA ILE A 190 15.50 1.47 6.89
C ILE A 190 15.42 2.98 7.15
N VAL A 191 14.42 3.42 7.93
CA VAL A 191 14.26 4.83 8.30
C VAL A 191 15.36 5.27 9.26
N ASN A 192 15.67 4.46 10.28
CA ASN A 192 16.67 4.76 11.31
C ASN A 192 18.13 4.55 10.87
N ARG A 193 18.38 4.32 9.58
CA ARG A 193 19.75 4.22 9.03
C ARG A 193 20.58 5.46 9.42
N PRO A 194 21.81 5.30 9.93
CA PRO A 194 22.69 6.42 10.28
C PRO A 194 22.93 7.39 9.12
N SER A 195 22.86 6.91 7.87
CA SER A 195 22.95 7.73 6.64
C SER A 195 21.84 8.77 6.50
N ASN A 196 20.69 8.55 7.13
CA ASN A 196 19.53 9.44 7.05
C ASN A 196 19.65 10.65 8.00
N ASN A 197 20.73 10.74 8.80
CA ASN A 197 21.05 11.87 9.67
C ASN A 197 19.87 12.35 10.55
N LEU A 198 19.15 11.39 11.14
CA LEU A 198 18.03 11.69 12.03
C LEU A 198 18.53 12.35 13.33
N LYS A 199 17.84 13.41 13.75
CA LYS A 199 18.22 14.22 14.94
C LYS A 199 17.69 13.67 16.27
N LYS A 200 16.74 12.72 16.24
CA LYS A 200 16.09 12.15 17.42
C LYS A 200 16.46 10.67 17.56
N PRO A 201 16.55 10.13 18.80
CA PRO A 201 16.79 8.72 19.02
C PRO A 201 15.61 7.86 18.54
N ALA A 202 15.90 6.64 18.10
CA ALA A 202 14.90 5.69 17.62
C ALA A 202 14.04 5.12 18.76
N ALA A 203 12.74 4.88 18.49
CA ALA A 203 11.79 4.32 19.45
C ALA A 203 11.22 2.98 18.92
N TYR A 204 11.98 1.89 19.10
CA TYR A 204 11.62 0.58 18.52
C TYR A 204 10.47 -0.16 19.23
N HIS A 205 10.06 0.25 20.44
CA HIS A 205 9.08 -0.47 21.25
C HIS A 205 7.67 0.14 21.27
N LEU A 206 7.52 1.38 20.77
CA LEU A 206 6.26 2.13 20.75
C LEU A 206 5.54 2.04 19.41
N ASP A 207 6.27 1.65 18.38
CA ASP A 207 5.87 1.57 16.97
C ASP A 207 5.46 0.14 16.62
#